data_AF-A0A553P3W2-F1
#
_entry.id   AF-A0A553P3W2-F1
#
_cell.length_a   1.000
_cell.length_b   1.000
_cell.length_c   1.000
_cell.angle_alpha   90.00
_cell.angle_beta   90.00
_cell.angle_gamma   90.00
#
_symmetry.space_group_name_H-M   'P 1'
#
loop_
_entity.id
_entity.type
_entity.pdbx_description
1 polymer ?
#
loop_
_entity_poly.entity_id
_entity_poly.type
_entity_poly.pdbx_seq_one_letter_code
_entity_poly.pdbx_strand_id
1 'polypeptide(L)'
;MLKFQFDDPLDAVAVHGAGGLLGVLMVPFFAYGTGIFWVGHTEEAWRSLGINLLGAVAIICWSGFWSLLIFYPLSYFKMLRIDRETEFRGNDLVKHGESAYPADAWVELQYNNDNSSTPHHMSGTSGDRKISNSTYNNANEMVPTHSALMSGLGTTFGSAIITGESRTNGVDNKAFGN
;
A
#
# COMPACT_ATOMS: atom_id res chain seq x y z
N MET A 1 5.78 -9.36 -15.85
CA MET A 1 6.04 -9.55 -14.40
C MET A 1 5.31 -10.75 -13.81
N LEU A 2 4.00 -10.90 -14.02
CA LEU A 2 3.17 -11.96 -13.42
C LEU A 2 3.70 -13.40 -13.60
N LYS A 3 4.22 -13.73 -14.79
CA LYS A 3 4.75 -15.07 -15.09
C LYS A 3 6.03 -15.44 -14.32
N PHE A 4 6.82 -14.44 -13.92
CA PHE A 4 8.06 -14.63 -13.17
C PHE A 4 7.92 -14.21 -11.70
N GLN A 5 6.71 -13.85 -11.26
CA GLN A 5 6.41 -13.39 -9.91
C GLN A 5 7.31 -12.24 -9.44
N PHE A 6 7.67 -11.34 -10.37
CA PHE A 6 8.34 -10.08 -10.01
C PHE A 6 7.30 -9.13 -9.41
N ASP A 7 7.53 -8.75 -8.16
CA ASP A 7 6.71 -7.82 -7.38
C ASP A 7 7.26 -6.39 -7.57
N ASP A 8 6.89 -5.76 -8.69
CA ASP A 8 7.12 -4.35 -8.98
C ASP A 8 5.83 -3.58 -8.65
N PRO A 9 5.73 -2.92 -7.49
CA PRO A 9 4.46 -2.39 -6.97
C PRO A 9 3.84 -1.30 -7.86
N LEU A 10 4.63 -0.70 -8.76
CA LEU A 10 4.18 0.36 -9.67
C LEU A 10 4.30 -0.03 -11.14
N ASP A 11 4.66 -1.27 -11.46
CA ASP A 11 5.04 -1.72 -12.81
C ASP A 11 6.06 -0.78 -13.49
N ALA A 12 6.94 -0.15 -12.69
CA ALA A 12 7.85 0.88 -13.13
C ALA A 12 8.83 0.36 -14.20
N VAL A 13 9.32 -0.88 -14.05
CA VAL A 13 10.24 -1.50 -15.02
C VAL A 13 9.52 -1.81 -16.33
N ALA A 14 8.24 -2.17 -16.30
CA ALA A 14 7.48 -2.45 -17.51
C ALA A 14 7.22 -1.17 -18.31
N VAL A 15 6.80 -0.09 -17.65
CA VAL A 15 6.47 1.17 -18.34
C VAL A 15 7.74 1.94 -18.71
N HIS A 16 8.61 2.21 -17.75
CA HIS A 16 9.78 3.07 -17.96
C HIS A 16 10.96 2.32 -18.54
N GLY A 17 11.22 1.10 -18.05
CA GLY A 17 12.31 0.27 -18.55
C GLY A 17 12.07 -0.20 -19.97
N ALA A 18 10.96 -0.92 -20.21
CA ALA A 18 10.65 -1.43 -21.54
C ALA A 18 10.24 -0.31 -22.52
N GLY A 19 9.43 0.66 -22.08
CA GLY A 19 9.05 1.81 -22.91
C GLY A 19 10.24 2.69 -23.29
N GLY A 20 11.14 2.96 -22.34
CA GLY A 20 12.37 3.71 -22.60
C GLY A 20 13.31 2.98 -23.55
N LEU A 21 13.51 1.67 -23.34
CA LEU A 21 14.33 0.85 -24.23
C LEU A 21 13.77 0.82 -25.66
N LEU A 22 12.46 0.62 -25.80
CA LEU A 22 11.80 0.66 -27.10
C LEU A 22 11.98 2.04 -27.75
N GLY A 23 11.81 3.13 -26.99
CA GLY A 23 12.02 4.49 -27.48
C GLY A 23 13.41 4.70 -28.08
N VAL A 24 14.47 4.34 -27.34
CA VAL A 24 15.87 4.44 -27.82
C VAL A 24 16.09 3.62 -29.10
N LEU A 25 15.50 2.42 -29.18
CA LEU A 25 15.62 1.57 -30.36
C LEU A 25 14.82 2.10 -31.57
N MET A 26 13.75 2.86 -31.36
CA MET A 26 12.93 3.43 -32.44
C MET A 26 13.54 4.69 -33.07
N VAL A 27 14.37 5.45 -32.35
CA VAL A 27 15.07 6.65 -32.87
C VAL A 27 15.77 6.41 -34.22
N PRO A 28 16.65 5.40 -34.39
CA PRO A 28 17.35 5.17 -35.65
C PRO A 28 16.43 4.79 -36.82
N PHE A 29 15.19 4.36 -36.56
CA PHE A 29 14.21 4.08 -37.62
C PHE A 29 13.48 5.35 -38.07
N PHE A 30 13.03 6.17 -37.12
CA PHE A 30 12.12 7.30 -37.35
C PHE A 30 12.80 8.68 -37.41
N ALA A 31 14.11 8.76 -37.22
CA ALA A 31 14.84 10.03 -37.32
C ALA A 31 14.62 10.68 -38.70
N TYR A 32 14.05 11.88 -38.72
CA TYR A 32 13.71 12.56 -39.97
C TYR A 32 14.96 12.88 -40.78
N GLY A 33 15.00 12.43 -42.03
CA GLY A 33 16.09 12.69 -42.97
C GLY A 33 17.37 11.87 -42.76
N THR A 34 17.50 11.14 -41.65
CA THR A 34 18.70 10.32 -41.32
C THR A 34 18.36 8.89 -40.88
N GLY A 35 17.10 8.60 -40.58
CA GLY A 35 16.63 7.30 -40.12
C GLY A 35 16.56 6.26 -41.24
N ILE A 36 16.52 5.00 -40.84
CA ILE A 36 16.52 3.84 -41.75
C ILE A 36 15.35 3.89 -42.74
N PHE A 37 14.17 4.36 -42.35
CA PHE A 37 13.03 4.45 -43.27
C PHE A 37 13.17 5.57 -44.33
N TRP A 38 14.07 6.54 -44.13
CA TRP A 38 14.33 7.63 -45.07
C TRP A 38 15.54 7.36 -45.96
N VAL A 39 16.64 6.93 -45.35
CA VAL A 39 17.96 6.78 -46.00
C VAL A 39 18.61 5.44 -45.65
N GLY A 40 17.81 4.38 -45.50
CA GLY A 40 18.31 3.02 -45.19
C GLY A 40 19.22 2.39 -46.24
N HIS A 41 19.38 3.01 -47.41
CA HIS A 41 20.40 2.66 -48.41
C HIS A 41 21.80 3.19 -48.04
N THR A 42 21.91 4.07 -47.05
CA THR A 42 23.18 4.63 -46.57
C THR A 42 23.71 3.85 -45.37
N GLU A 43 25.03 3.73 -45.27
CA GLU A 43 25.69 3.12 -44.10
C GLU A 43 25.43 3.91 -42.82
N GLU A 44 25.28 5.23 -42.92
CA GLU A 44 25.04 6.13 -41.80
C GLU A 44 23.79 5.78 -41.00
N ALA A 45 22.69 5.43 -41.68
CA ALA A 45 21.43 5.05 -41.04
C ALA A 45 21.60 3.78 -40.19
N TRP A 46 22.37 2.79 -40.67
CA TRP A 46 22.66 1.57 -39.93
C TRP A 46 23.69 1.78 -38.82
N ARG A 47 24.65 2.70 -39.00
CA ARG A 47 25.59 3.10 -37.95
C ARG A 47 24.86 3.74 -36.77
N SER A 48 23.84 4.56 -37.04
CA SER A 48 22.97 5.15 -36.01
C SER A 48 22.28 4.08 -35.16
N LEU A 49 21.80 2.99 -35.76
CA LEU A 49 21.23 1.86 -35.01
C LEU A 49 22.24 1.21 -34.08
N GLY A 50 23.48 0.98 -34.55
CA GLY A 50 24.56 0.43 -33.73
C GLY A 50 24.91 1.33 -32.53
N ILE A 51 24.96 2.64 -32.76
CA ILE A 51 25.22 3.62 -31.69
C ILE A 51 24.08 3.64 -30.65
N ASN A 52 22.82 3.61 -31.09
CA ASN A 52 21.67 3.57 -30.18
C ASN A 52 21.61 2.26 -29.38
N LEU A 53 21.97 1.13 -29.99
CA LEU A 53 22.06 -0.16 -29.27
C LEU A 53 23.17 -0.12 -28.22
N LEU A 54 24.34 0.41 -28.56
CA LEU A 54 25.44 0.59 -27.61
C LEU A 54 25.01 1.53 -26.46
N GLY A 55 24.32 2.62 -26.79
CA GLY A 55 23.74 3.55 -25.82
C GLY A 55 22.75 2.86 -24.88
N ALA A 56 21.84 2.05 -25.41
CA ALA A 56 20.88 1.28 -24.62
C ALA A 56 21.58 0.32 -23.64
N VAL A 57 22.59 -0.42 -24.11
CA VAL A 57 23.39 -1.30 -23.26
C VAL A 57 24.14 -0.50 -22.20
N ALA A 58 24.73 0.64 -22.56
CA ALA A 58 25.44 1.51 -21.62
C ALA A 58 24.50 2.03 -20.52
N ILE A 59 23.27 2.44 -20.86
CA ILE A 59 22.26 2.88 -19.90
C ILE A 59 21.89 1.74 -18.95
N ILE A 60 21.58 0.55 -19.47
CA ILE A 60 21.21 -0.62 -18.66
C ILE A 60 22.35 -1.02 -17.71
N CYS A 61 23.58 -1.08 -18.22
CA CYS A 61 24.76 -1.41 -17.43
C CYS A 61 25.02 -0.36 -16.35
N TRP A 62 24.92 0.93 -16.68
CA TRP A 62 25.13 2.02 -15.74
C TRP A 62 24.07 2.02 -14.63
N SER A 63 22.78 1.99 -15.00
CA SER A 63 21.69 1.97 -14.04
C SER A 63 21.71 0.71 -13.19
N GLY A 64 21.98 -0.45 -13.80
CA GLY A 64 22.09 -1.74 -13.12
C GLY A 64 23.27 -1.79 -12.16
N PHE A 65 24.44 -1.30 -12.56
CA PHE A 65 25.64 -1.24 -11.73
C PHE A 65 25.41 -0.43 -10.46
N TRP A 66 24.93 0.81 -10.58
CA TRP A 66 24.67 1.66 -9.42
C TRP A 66 23.53 1.12 -8.55
N SER A 67 22.48 0.60 -9.18
CA SER A 67 21.37 -0.03 -8.44
C SER A 67 21.86 -1.22 -7.63
N LEU A 68 22.67 -2.12 -8.21
CA LEU A 68 23.24 -3.25 -7.49
C LEU A 68 24.22 -2.79 -6.40
N LEU A 69 25.09 -1.84 -6.70
CA LEU A 69 26.07 -1.32 -5.74
C LEU A 69 25.40 -0.76 -4.48
N ILE A 70 24.27 -0.08 -4.63
CA ILE A 70 23.54 0.55 -3.51
C ILE A 70 22.59 -0.45 -2.85
N PHE A 71 21.76 -1.15 -3.62
CA PHE A 71 20.72 -2.03 -3.06
C PHE A 71 21.27 -3.34 -2.52
N TYR A 72 22.35 -3.89 -3.08
CA TYR A 72 22.92 -5.15 -2.59
C TYR A 72 23.37 -5.09 -1.12
N PRO A 73 24.18 -4.11 -0.67
CA PRO A 73 24.54 -4.00 0.75
C PRO A 73 23.32 -3.71 1.62
N LEU A 74 22.39 -2.84 1.19
CA LEU A 74 21.15 -2.55 1.93
C LEU A 74 20.27 -3.80 2.11
N SER A 75 20.22 -4.65 1.08
CA SER A 75 19.53 -5.93 1.11
C SER A 75 20.21 -6.91 2.06
N TYR A 76 21.54 -6.95 2.09
CA TYR A 76 22.31 -7.78 3.01
C TYR A 76 22.02 -7.43 4.47
N PHE A 77 21.91 -6.12 4.77
CA PHE A 77 21.52 -5.64 6.10
C PHE A 77 19.99 -5.72 6.37
N LYS A 78 19.19 -6.29 5.47
CA LYS A 78 17.72 -6.40 5.57
C LYS A 78 17.02 -5.06 5.84
N MET A 79 17.54 -3.96 5.30
CA MET A 79 17.03 -2.61 5.55
C MET A 79 16.05 -2.11 4.46
N LEU A 80 15.84 -2.89 3.39
CA LEU A 80 15.00 -2.49 2.26
C LEU A 80 13.49 -2.71 2.46
N ARG A 81 13.10 -3.67 3.31
CA ARG A 81 11.69 -4.03 3.51
C ARG A 81 11.36 -3.97 5.00
N ILE A 82 10.20 -3.39 5.31
CA ILE A 82 9.61 -3.42 6.64
C ILE A 82 9.24 -4.85 7.04
N ASP A 83 9.08 -5.10 8.34
CA ASP A 83 8.63 -6.40 8.81
C ASP A 83 7.17 -6.67 8.40
N ARG A 84 6.77 -7.94 8.38
CA ARG A 84 5.45 -8.38 7.91
C ARG A 84 4.29 -7.92 8.81
N GLU A 85 4.51 -7.79 10.12
CA GLU A 85 3.51 -7.25 11.06
C GLU A 85 3.27 -5.76 10.78
N THR A 86 4.34 -4.98 10.58
CA THR A 86 4.23 -3.57 10.18
C THR A 86 3.62 -3.40 8.80
N GLU A 87 3.96 -4.28 7.85
CA GLU A 87 3.34 -4.29 6.51
C GLU A 87 1.83 -4.53 6.60
N PHE A 88 1.37 -5.42 7.49
CA PHE A 88 -0.05 -5.71 7.68
C PHE A 88 -0.82 -4.59 8.40
N ARG A 89 -0.18 -3.90 9.36
CA ARG A 89 -0.78 -2.75 10.06
C ARG A 89 -0.87 -1.49 9.22
N GLY A 90 -0.12 -1.44 8.12
CA GLY A 90 0.04 -0.23 7.30
C GLY A 90 1.19 0.64 7.82
N ASN A 91 2.11 0.99 6.92
CA ASN A 91 3.28 1.82 7.25
C ASN A 91 2.89 3.22 7.75
N ASP A 92 1.73 3.74 7.32
CA ASP A 92 1.26 5.07 7.70
C ASP A 92 0.89 5.11 9.18
N LEU A 93 0.24 4.07 9.69
CA LEU A 93 -0.10 3.97 11.12
C LEU A 93 1.16 3.93 12.00
N VAL A 94 2.20 3.22 11.55
CA VAL A 94 3.45 3.07 12.30
C VAL A 94 4.34 4.33 12.24
N LYS A 95 4.40 5.01 11.10
CA LYS A 95 5.27 6.20 10.94
C LYS A 95 4.60 7.52 11.28
N HIS A 96 3.30 7.64 11.03
CA HIS A 96 2.56 8.89 11.14
C HIS A 96 1.50 8.87 12.24
N GLY A 97 1.21 7.71 12.84
CA GLY A 97 0.28 7.58 13.97
C GLY A 97 -1.20 7.76 13.57
N GLU A 98 -1.47 7.87 12.27
CA GLU A 98 -2.80 8.04 11.71
C GLU A 98 -2.95 7.19 10.44
N SER A 99 -4.18 6.81 10.12
CA SER A 99 -4.50 6.20 8.83
C SER A 99 -4.61 7.29 7.77
N ALA A 100 -4.02 7.10 6.60
CA ALA A 100 -4.12 8.05 5.48
C ALA A 100 -5.57 8.29 5.03
N TYR A 101 -6.44 7.30 5.22
CA TYR A 101 -7.85 7.38 4.91
C TYR A 101 -8.70 6.94 6.11
N PRO A 102 -9.83 7.61 6.38
CA PRO A 102 -10.74 7.17 7.43
C PRO A 102 -11.41 5.85 7.00
N ALA A 103 -11.85 5.02 7.96
CA ALA A 103 -12.28 3.65 7.70
C ALA A 103 -13.48 3.56 6.73
N ASP A 104 -14.29 4.62 6.68
CA ASP A 104 -15.41 4.84 5.76
C ASP A 104 -14.98 5.10 4.31
N ALA A 105 -13.75 5.55 4.05
CA ALA A 105 -13.24 5.72 2.68
C ALA A 105 -12.94 4.39 1.98
N TRP A 106 -12.78 3.30 2.75
CA TRP A 106 -12.63 1.93 2.24
C TRP A 106 -13.96 1.20 2.09
N VAL A 107 -15.09 1.84 2.40
CA VAL A 107 -16.41 1.34 2.00
C VAL A 107 -16.44 1.42 0.48
N GLU A 108 -16.18 0.29 -0.17
CA GLU A 108 -16.41 0.11 -1.59
C GLU A 108 -17.89 0.42 -1.86
N LEU A 109 -18.21 1.65 -2.26
CA LEU A 109 -19.53 2.01 -2.77
C LEU A 109 -19.90 1.19 -4.03
N GLN A 110 -18.92 0.48 -4.60
CA GLN A 110 -19.11 -0.50 -5.67
C GLN A 110 -19.72 -1.83 -5.18
N TYR A 111 -19.65 -2.13 -3.89
CA TYR A 111 -20.24 -3.31 -3.25
C TYR A 111 -21.30 -2.91 -2.22
N ASN A 112 -22.01 -1.80 -2.45
CA ASN A 112 -23.25 -1.59 -1.74
C ASN A 112 -24.35 -2.44 -2.41
N ASN A 113 -24.71 -3.55 -1.77
CA ASN A 113 -25.74 -4.50 -2.20
C ASN A 113 -27.17 -3.92 -2.14
N ASP A 114 -27.29 -2.60 -1.99
CA ASP A 114 -28.58 -1.89 -1.92
C ASP A 114 -29.14 -1.58 -3.30
N ASN A 115 -28.34 -1.73 -4.36
CA ASN A 115 -28.77 -1.52 -5.74
C ASN A 115 -28.87 -2.84 -6.49
N SER A 116 -30.10 -3.21 -6.84
CA SER A 116 -30.54 -4.42 -7.57
C SER A 116 -30.04 -4.53 -9.02
N SER A 117 -28.79 -4.16 -9.29
CA SER A 117 -28.17 -4.12 -10.62
C SER A 117 -26.91 -4.99 -10.69
N THR A 118 -26.90 -6.13 -9.99
CA THR A 118 -25.87 -7.16 -10.21
C THR A 118 -26.13 -7.84 -11.56
N PRO A 119 -25.18 -7.82 -12.51
CA PRO A 119 -25.34 -8.51 -13.78
C PRO A 119 -25.51 -10.02 -13.56
N HIS A 120 -26.45 -10.66 -14.27
CA HIS A 120 -26.83 -12.08 -14.08
C HIS A 120 -25.67 -13.09 -14.11
N HIS A 121 -24.50 -12.72 -14.66
CA HIS A 121 -23.32 -13.58 -14.69
C HIS A 121 -22.54 -13.65 -13.36
N MET A 122 -22.89 -12.83 -12.36
CA MET A 122 -22.25 -12.79 -11.03
C MET A 122 -23.18 -13.28 -9.90
N SER A 123 -24.36 -13.79 -10.22
CA SER A 123 -25.39 -14.25 -9.27
C SER A 123 -25.05 -15.53 -8.49
N GLY A 124 -23.86 -16.12 -8.70
CA GLY A 124 -23.51 -17.45 -8.20
C GLY A 124 -22.93 -17.53 -6.79
N THR A 125 -22.58 -16.39 -6.16
CA THR A 125 -21.79 -16.38 -4.92
C THR A 125 -22.48 -15.65 -3.76
N SER A 126 -23.81 -15.68 -3.71
CA SER A 126 -24.55 -15.28 -2.50
C SER A 126 -24.52 -16.41 -1.47
N GLY A 127 -23.36 -16.61 -0.87
CA GLY A 127 -23.22 -17.34 0.39
C GLY A 127 -23.46 -16.36 1.54
N ASP A 128 -24.55 -16.57 2.27
CA ASP A 128 -24.99 -15.83 3.46
C ASP A 128 -23.91 -15.88 4.57
N ARG A 129 -22.91 -14.99 4.50
CA ARG A 129 -21.90 -14.84 5.56
C ARG A 129 -22.47 -13.96 6.66
N LYS A 130 -23.12 -14.58 7.63
CA LYS A 130 -23.23 -13.99 8.97
C LYS A 130 -21.82 -13.80 9.53
N ILE A 131 -21.39 -12.55 9.61
CA ILE A 131 -20.14 -12.16 10.29
C ILE A 131 -20.30 -12.48 11.78
N SER A 132 -19.69 -13.59 12.20
CA SER A 132 -19.57 -14.00 13.59
C SER A 132 -18.52 -13.15 14.30
N ASN A 133 -18.82 -12.72 15.53
CA ASN A 133 -17.96 -11.96 16.46
C ASN A 133 -16.55 -12.59 16.68
N SER A 134 -15.64 -12.41 15.74
CA SER A 134 -14.21 -12.56 16.01
C SER A 134 -13.64 -11.19 16.38
N THR A 135 -13.00 -11.13 17.55
CA THR A 135 -12.32 -9.96 18.12
C THR A 135 -11.19 -9.48 17.21
N TYR A 136 -11.54 -8.74 16.17
CA TYR A 136 -10.62 -7.82 15.50
C TYR A 136 -10.65 -6.49 16.24
N ASN A 137 -9.56 -5.73 16.18
CA ASN A 137 -9.58 -4.34 16.60
C ASN A 137 -10.70 -3.64 15.82
N ASN A 138 -11.68 -3.11 16.53
CA ASN A 138 -12.71 -2.29 15.91
C ASN A 138 -12.00 -1.12 15.22
N ALA A 139 -12.17 -0.98 13.89
CA ALA A 139 -11.62 0.15 13.15
C ALA A 139 -12.21 1.50 13.59
N ASN A 140 -13.31 1.46 14.35
CA ASN A 140 -13.97 2.60 14.97
C ASN A 140 -13.44 2.92 16.38
N GLU A 141 -12.57 2.06 16.92
CA GLU A 141 -12.01 2.21 18.26
C GLU A 141 -10.53 2.57 18.13
N MET A 142 -10.23 3.85 18.32
CA MET A 142 -8.87 4.37 18.28
C MET A 142 -8.08 3.79 19.47
N VAL A 143 -6.91 3.19 19.21
CA VAL A 143 -5.98 2.83 20.28
C VAL A 143 -5.57 4.14 20.97
N PRO A 144 -5.74 4.27 22.30
CA PRO A 144 -5.61 5.55 22.97
C PRO A 144 -4.24 6.17 22.70
N THR A 145 -4.25 7.35 22.09
CA THR A 145 -3.05 8.18 21.92
C THR A 145 -2.52 8.58 23.30
N HIS A 146 -1.23 8.95 23.38
CA HIS A 146 -0.56 9.24 24.66
C HIS A 146 -1.30 10.27 25.55
N SER A 147 -2.12 11.16 24.97
CA SER A 147 -2.96 12.12 25.69
C SER A 147 -4.16 11.47 26.41
N ALA A 148 -4.81 10.48 25.79
CA ALA A 148 -5.91 9.72 26.40
C ALA A 148 -5.40 8.86 27.57
N LEU A 149 -4.18 8.32 27.47
CA LEU A 149 -3.52 7.56 28.53
C LEU A 149 -3.17 8.46 29.75
N MET A 150 -2.73 9.70 29.52
CA MET A 150 -2.53 10.68 30.61
C MET A 150 -3.85 11.13 31.25
N SER A 151 -4.95 11.22 30.49
CA SER A 151 -6.27 11.54 31.05
C SER A 151 -6.80 10.44 31.98
N GLY A 152 -6.53 9.16 31.65
CA GLY A 152 -6.86 8.01 32.49
C GLY A 152 -6.05 7.92 33.79
N LEU A 153 -4.81 8.41 33.79
CA LEU A 153 -4.02 8.58 35.00
C LEU A 153 -4.64 9.65 35.92
N GLY A 154 -5.07 10.78 35.37
CA GLY A 154 -5.72 11.86 36.12
C GLY A 154 -7.02 11.42 36.81
N THR A 155 -7.87 10.64 36.13
CA THR A 155 -9.13 10.13 36.71
C THR A 155 -8.90 9.07 37.79
N THR A 156 -7.85 8.25 37.65
CA THR A 156 -7.52 7.21 38.64
C THR A 156 -6.98 7.82 39.94
N PHE A 157 -6.18 8.89 39.86
CA PHE A 157 -5.73 9.63 41.04
C PHE A 157 -6.84 10.50 41.66
N GLY A 158 -7.75 11.07 40.85
CA GLY A 158 -8.92 11.82 41.35
C GLY A 158 -9.94 10.96 42.10
N SER A 159 -10.19 9.73 41.63
CA SER A 159 -11.12 8.80 42.28
C SER A 159 -10.61 8.26 43.62
N ALA A 160 -9.29 8.25 43.84
CA ALA A 160 -8.69 7.85 45.11
C ALA A 160 -8.81 8.94 46.21
N ILE A 161 -8.95 10.22 45.83
CA ILE A 161 -9.10 11.34 46.77
C ILE A 161 -10.56 11.56 47.17
N ILE A 162 -11.52 11.28 46.28
CA ILE A 162 -12.95 11.51 46.54
C ILE A 162 -13.60 10.39 47.38
N THR A 163 -12.99 9.20 47.48
CA THR A 163 -13.50 8.08 48.31
C THR A 163 -13.04 8.18 49.78
N GLY A 164 -12.93 9.40 50.29
CA GLY A 164 -12.44 9.70 51.65
C GLY A 164 -13.51 10.10 52.66
N GLU A 165 -14.75 10.39 52.27
CA GLU A 165 -15.70 10.97 53.22
C GLU A 165 -17.17 10.55 53.04
N SER A 166 -17.73 10.08 54.15
CA SER A 166 -19.14 10.07 54.55
C SER A 166 -19.92 8.76 54.43
N ARG A 167 -20.31 8.30 55.61
CA ARG A 167 -21.08 7.11 55.95
C ARG A 167 -22.59 7.44 55.98
N THR A 168 -23.40 6.39 55.89
CA THR A 168 -24.66 6.13 56.63
C THR A 168 -26.03 6.20 55.91
N ASN A 169 -26.78 5.12 56.16
CA ASN A 169 -28.23 4.95 56.37
C ASN A 169 -29.21 4.93 55.18
N GLY A 170 -29.95 3.81 55.04
CA GLY A 170 -31.28 3.83 54.44
C GLY A 170 -31.73 2.51 53.81
N VAL A 171 -32.64 1.82 54.50
CA VAL A 171 -33.29 0.53 54.21
C VAL A 171 -34.14 0.53 52.92
N ASP A 172 -34.20 -0.59 52.17
CA ASP A 172 -35.40 -1.44 52.03
C ASP A 172 -35.45 -2.33 50.76
N ASN A 173 -35.87 -3.57 51.01
CA ASN A 173 -35.93 -4.73 50.12
C ASN A 173 -37.31 -4.83 49.46
N LYS A 174 -37.41 -5.32 48.21
CA LYS A 174 -38.57 -6.13 47.76
C LYS A 174 -38.15 -7.17 46.72
N ALA A 175 -38.06 -8.42 47.21
CA ALA A 175 -38.16 -9.64 46.42
C ALA A 175 -39.64 -10.03 46.25
N PHE A 176 -39.89 -10.85 45.22
CA PHE A 176 -41.14 -11.54 44.84
C PHE A 176 -42.13 -10.81 43.92
N GLY A 177 -42.31 -11.43 42.74
CA GLY A 177 -43.44 -11.26 41.83
C GLY A 177 -43.20 -12.15 40.61
N ASN A 178 -44.03 -13.19 40.47
CA ASN A 178 -44.06 -14.14 39.36
C ASN A 178 -44.21 -13.47 37.98
#